data_AF-A0A7C3LP43-F1
#
_entry.id   AF-A0A7C3LP43-F1
#
_cell.length_a   1.000
_cell.length_b   1.000
_cell.length_c   1.000
_cell.angle_alpha   90.00
_cell.angle_beta   90.00
_cell.angle_gamma   90.00
#
_symmetry.space_group_name_H-M   'P 1'
#
loop_
_entity.id
_entity.type
_entity.pdbx_description
1 polymer ?
#
loop_
_entity_poly.entity_id
_entity_poly.type
_entity_poly.pdbx_seq_one_letter_code
_entity_poly.pdbx_strand_id
1 'polypeptide(L)'
;SGGQKEKLAYTVLAASLAYQFGLEWGSVRSKSFRFVVIDEAFGRGSDESTRYGLKLFSELNLQLLIVTPLQKIHIIEPYVSMVGLVTNEEGNQSRVRNLTMNEYRELKDKRKA
;
A
#
# COMPACT_ATOMS: atom_id res chain seq x y z
N SER A 1 6.06 -20.36 -10.42
CA SER A 1 7.06 -19.56 -9.66
C SER A 1 6.39 -18.92 -8.45
N GLY A 2 7.15 -18.45 -7.45
CA GLY A 2 6.59 -17.74 -6.28
C GLY A 2 5.76 -16.51 -6.67
N GLY A 3 6.24 -15.71 -7.62
CA GLY A 3 5.54 -14.51 -8.09
C GLY A 3 4.20 -14.77 -8.78
N GLN A 4 3.98 -15.95 -9.38
CA GLN A 4 2.68 -16.30 -9.95
C GLN A 4 1.63 -16.62 -8.89
N LYS A 5 2.03 -17.17 -7.73
CA LYS A 5 1.09 -17.43 -6.62
C LYS A 5 0.59 -16.12 -6.00
N GLU A 6 1.45 -15.10 -5.94
CA GLU A 6 1.08 -13.79 -5.41
C GLU A 6 0.17 -13.00 -6.35
N LYS A 7 0.48 -12.97 -7.66
CA LYS A 7 -0.43 -12.35 -8.64
C LYS A 7 -1.82 -12.97 -8.57
N LEU A 8 -1.90 -14.30 -8.47
CA LEU A 8 -3.17 -15.01 -8.31
C LEU A 8 -3.88 -14.61 -7.00
N ALA A 9 -3.17 -14.51 -5.87
CA ALA A 9 -3.78 -14.11 -4.59
C ALA A 9 -4.36 -12.68 -4.66
N TYR A 10 -3.64 -11.73 -5.26
CA TYR A 10 -4.14 -10.37 -5.44
C TYR A 10 -5.32 -10.30 -6.40
N THR A 11 -5.30 -11.07 -7.49
CA THR A 11 -6.45 -11.17 -8.41
C THR A 11 -7.66 -11.77 -7.72
N VAL A 12 -7.48 -12.83 -6.93
CA VAL A 12 -8.57 -13.45 -6.15
C VAL A 12 -9.13 -12.46 -5.11
N LEU A 13 -8.28 -11.72 -4.41
CA LEU A 13 -8.69 -10.70 -3.45
C LEU A 13 -9.43 -9.54 -4.13
N ALA A 14 -8.94 -9.08 -5.27
CA ALA A 14 -9.59 -8.05 -6.06
C ALA A 14 -10.95 -8.50 -6.60
N ALA A 15 -11.04 -9.73 -7.11
CA ALA A 15 -12.29 -10.31 -7.61
C ALA A 15 -13.30 -10.51 -6.47
N SER A 16 -12.86 -10.97 -5.29
CA SER A 16 -13.74 -11.12 -4.13
C SER A 16 -14.23 -9.78 -3.60
N LEU A 17 -13.38 -8.74 -3.56
CA LEU A 17 -13.78 -7.38 -3.22
C LEU A 17 -14.75 -6.80 -4.27
N ALA A 18 -14.50 -7.00 -5.56
CA ALA A 18 -15.40 -6.55 -6.63
C ALA A 18 -16.77 -7.22 -6.53
N TYR A 19 -16.80 -8.53 -6.29
CA TYR A 19 -18.02 -9.31 -6.12
C TYR A 19 -18.79 -8.92 -4.85
N GLN A 20 -18.12 -8.84 -3.71
CA GLN A 20 -18.77 -8.64 -2.41
C GLN A 20 -19.24 -7.21 -2.18
N PHE A 21 -18.58 -6.21 -2.80
CA PHE A 21 -18.94 -4.80 -2.65
C PHE A 21 -19.68 -4.22 -3.86
N GLY A 22 -20.05 -5.05 -4.84
CA GLY A 22 -20.76 -4.62 -6.04
C GLY A 22 -20.04 -3.47 -6.75
N LEU A 23 -18.71 -3.58 -6.90
CA LEU A 23 -17.88 -2.52 -7.46
C LEU A 23 -18.22 -2.35 -8.95
N GLU A 24 -19.19 -1.51 -9.26
CA GLU A 24 -19.48 -1.14 -10.64
C GLU A 24 -18.33 -0.33 -11.22
N TRP A 25 -17.66 -0.90 -12.23
CA TRP A 25 -16.67 -0.23 -13.05
C TRP A 25 -17.27 1.05 -13.63
N GLY A 26 -16.68 2.21 -13.30
CA GLY A 26 -17.11 3.51 -13.83
C GLY A 26 -18.07 4.32 -12.95
N SER A 27 -18.47 3.83 -11.77
CA SER A 27 -19.30 4.62 -10.84
C SER A 27 -18.44 5.63 -10.04
N VAL A 28 -18.51 6.92 -10.40
CA VAL A 28 -17.66 7.98 -9.85
C VAL A 28 -17.96 8.31 -8.38
N ARG A 29 -19.08 7.86 -7.80
CA ARG A 29 -19.37 8.04 -6.36
C ARG A 29 -20.45 7.06 -5.90
N SER A 30 -20.06 5.85 -5.50
CA SER A 30 -20.88 5.09 -4.57
C SER A 30 -20.71 5.71 -3.18
N LYS A 31 -21.77 5.79 -2.39
CA LYS A 31 -21.70 6.16 -0.96
C LYS A 31 -21.02 5.07 -0.10
N SER A 32 -20.15 4.25 -0.71
CA SER A 32 -19.51 3.12 -0.04
C SER A 32 -18.08 3.48 0.37
N PHE A 33 -17.76 3.17 1.63
CA PHE A 33 -16.42 3.25 2.17
C PHE A 33 -15.65 1.98 1.80
N ARG A 34 -14.62 2.12 0.97
CA ARG A 34 -13.87 1.00 0.39
C ARG A 34 -12.43 1.05 0.86
N PHE A 35 -12.20 0.52 2.06
CA PHE A 35 -10.92 0.63 2.75
C PHE A 35 -10.33 -0.75 3.01
N VAL A 36 -9.05 -0.92 2.66
CA VAL A 36 -8.31 -2.17 2.86
C VAL A 36 -7.04 -1.88 3.65
N VAL A 37 -6.82 -2.66 4.70
CA VAL A 37 -5.56 -2.66 5.46
C VAL A 37 -4.76 -3.88 5.06
N ILE A 38 -3.49 -3.68 4.72
CA ILE A 38 -2.56 -4.77 4.39
C ILE A 38 -1.38 -4.68 5.35
N ASP A 39 -1.30 -5.64 6.26
CA ASP A 39 -0.14 -5.83 7.11
C ASP A 39 0.95 -6.62 6.38
N GLU A 40 2.21 -6.31 6.69
CA GLU A 40 3.40 -6.87 6.03
C GLU A 40 3.33 -6.85 4.49
N ALA A 41 2.70 -5.82 3.93
CA ALA A 41 2.42 -5.79 2.50
C ALA A 41 3.71 -5.83 1.68
N PHE A 42 3.70 -6.62 0.61
CA PHE A 42 4.79 -6.71 -0.36
C PHE A 42 6.13 -7.17 0.26
N GLY A 43 6.05 -7.79 1.44
CA GLY A 43 7.16 -8.33 2.22
C GLY A 43 7.87 -9.52 1.56
N ARG A 44 7.24 -10.24 0.63
CA ARG A 44 7.85 -11.40 -0.05
C ARG A 44 7.70 -11.40 -1.57
N GLY A 45 6.96 -10.44 -2.11
CA GLY A 45 6.66 -10.41 -3.52
C GLY A 45 7.67 -9.69 -4.38
N SER A 46 7.69 -10.06 -5.66
CA SER A 46 8.47 -9.32 -6.64
C SER A 46 7.92 -7.91 -6.82
N ASP A 47 8.78 -6.98 -7.22
CA ASP A 47 8.37 -5.60 -7.49
C ASP A 47 7.28 -5.53 -8.55
N GLU A 48 7.31 -6.43 -9.54
CA GLU A 48 6.33 -6.49 -10.62
C GLU A 48 4.95 -6.93 -10.10
N SER A 49 4.89 -7.96 -9.24
CA SER A 49 3.65 -8.41 -8.63
C SER A 49 3.06 -7.34 -7.70
N THR A 50 3.92 -6.64 -6.97
CA THR A 50 3.53 -5.52 -6.10
C THR A 50 2.91 -4.38 -6.90
N ARG A 51 3.58 -3.95 -7.98
CA ARG A 51 3.05 -2.90 -8.87
C ARG A 51 1.72 -3.30 -9.50
N TYR A 52 1.58 -4.56 -9.91
CA TYR A 52 0.32 -5.07 -10.44
C TYR A 52 -0.82 -5.00 -9.40
N GLY A 53 -0.58 -5.45 -8.17
CA GLY A 53 -1.57 -5.39 -7.10
C GLY A 53 -2.02 -3.97 -6.77
N LEU A 54 -1.07 -3.02 -6.66
CA LEU A 54 -1.38 -1.61 -6.39
C LEU A 54 -2.17 -0.95 -7.53
N LYS A 55 -1.82 -1.24 -8.79
CA LYS A 55 -2.57 -0.77 -9.95
C LYS A 55 -4.02 -1.29 -9.92
N LEU A 56 -4.19 -2.58 -9.63
CA LEU A 56 -5.51 -3.19 -9.54
C LEU A 56 -6.37 -2.56 -8.44
N PHE A 57 -5.81 -2.31 -7.26
CA PHE A 57 -6.54 -1.63 -6.18
C PHE A 57 -6.93 -0.19 -6.53
N SER A 58 -6.08 0.52 -7.29
CA SER A 58 -6.40 1.85 -7.82
C SER A 58 -7.55 1.79 -8.83
N GLU A 59 -7.54 0.82 -9.74
CA GLU A 59 -8.62 0.62 -10.73
C GLU A 59 -9.96 0.25 -10.06
N LEU A 60 -9.91 -0.48 -8.95
CA LEU A 60 -11.08 -0.82 -8.12
C LEU A 60 -11.53 0.30 -7.18
N ASN A 61 -10.88 1.47 -7.20
CA ASN A 61 -11.19 2.61 -6.35
C ASN A 61 -11.21 2.26 -4.85
N LEU A 62 -10.19 1.52 -4.42
CA LEU A 62 -9.97 1.15 -3.02
C LEU A 62 -9.00 2.12 -2.35
N GLN A 63 -9.34 2.58 -1.15
CA GLN A 63 -8.43 3.29 -0.26
C GLN A 63 -7.59 2.27 0.52
N LEU A 64 -6.26 2.44 0.52
CA LEU A 64 -5.35 1.49 1.14
C LEU A 64 -4.64 2.10 2.35
N LEU A 65 -4.48 1.29 3.40
CA LEU A 65 -3.50 1.49 4.45
C LEU A 65 -2.52 0.30 4.44
N ILE A 66 -1.26 0.59 4.14
CA ILE A 66 -0.22 -0.42 4.02
C ILE A 66 0.75 -0.28 5.18
N VAL A 67 0.98 -1.37 5.90
CA VAL A 67 2.04 -1.49 6.89
C VAL A 67 3.17 -2.30 6.27
N THR A 68 4.34 -1.68 6.13
CA THR A 68 5.51 -2.33 5.50
C THR A 68 6.82 -1.77 6.05
N PRO A 69 7.91 -2.56 6.10
CA PRO A 69 9.22 -2.06 6.45
C PRO A 69 9.69 -0.93 5.51
N LEU A 70 10.43 0.04 6.05
CA LEU A 70 10.87 1.23 5.32
C LEU A 70 11.66 0.90 4.04
N GLN A 71 12.40 -0.21 4.01
CA GLN A 71 13.21 -0.62 2.86
C GLN A 71 12.35 -0.88 1.61
N LYS A 72 11.08 -1.27 1.79
CA LYS A 72 10.18 -1.69 0.69
C LYS A 72 9.31 -0.56 0.16
N ILE A 73 9.40 0.61 0.77
CA ILE A 73 8.56 1.75 0.40
C ILE A 73 8.80 2.23 -1.04
N HIS A 74 10.00 2.04 -1.60
CA HIS A 74 10.35 2.53 -2.93
C HIS A 74 9.48 1.96 -4.06
N ILE A 75 8.96 0.74 -3.90
CA ILE A 75 8.10 0.09 -4.89
C ILE A 75 6.69 0.69 -4.86
N ILE A 76 6.22 1.07 -3.67
CA ILE A 76 4.86 1.56 -3.44
C ILE A 76 4.77 3.09 -3.46
N GLU A 77 5.89 3.79 -3.33
CA GLU A 77 6.03 5.25 -3.29
C GLU A 77 5.14 5.99 -4.32
N PRO A 78 5.02 5.53 -5.59
CA PRO A 78 4.17 6.18 -6.59
C PRO A 78 2.66 6.16 -6.29
N TYR A 79 2.22 5.26 -5.42
CA TYR A 79 0.81 5.04 -5.07
C TYR A 79 0.45 5.60 -3.68
N VAL A 80 1.41 6.17 -2.96
CA VAL A 80 1.24 6.64 -1.58
C VAL A 80 0.98 8.14 -1.56
N SER A 81 -0.05 8.57 -0.83
CA SER A 81 -0.34 10.00 -0.61
C SER A 81 0.25 10.54 0.70
N MET A 82 0.38 9.70 1.73
CA MET A 82 0.87 10.08 3.05
C MET A 82 1.63 8.91 3.68
N VAL A 83 2.69 9.21 4.44
CA VAL A 83 3.52 8.23 5.12
C VAL A 83 3.42 8.45 6.63
N GLY A 84 3.01 7.42 7.37
CA GLY A 84 3.15 7.37 8.82
C GLY A 84 4.47 6.67 9.18
N LEU A 85 5.50 7.43 9.52
CA LEU A 85 6.78 6.86 9.96
C LEU A 85 6.71 6.49 11.43
N VAL A 86 6.77 5.19 11.73
CA VAL A 86 6.82 4.69 13.10
C VAL A 86 8.28 4.55 13.53
N THR A 87 8.61 5.08 14.70
CA THR A 87 9.93 5.01 15.33
C THR A 87 9.78 4.54 16.78
N ASN A 88 10.72 3.76 17.26
CA ASN A 88 10.79 3.32 18.66
C ASN A 88 12.27 3.30 19.08
N GLU A 89 12.83 4.49 19.34
CA GLU A 89 14.27 4.69 19.51
C GLU A 89 14.81 3.98 20.77
N GLU A 90 14.06 4.04 21.87
CA GLU A 90 14.43 3.44 23.17
C GLU A 90 13.77 2.07 23.42
N GLY A 91 13.00 1.55 22.45
CA GLY A 91 12.28 0.29 22.59
C GLY A 91 11.03 0.35 23.50
N ASN A 92 10.88 1.41 24.30
CA ASN A 92 9.83 1.58 25.31
C ASN A 92 8.65 2.46 24.87
N GLN A 93 8.76 3.15 23.73
CA GLN A 93 7.76 4.12 23.27
C GLN A 93 7.73 4.24 21.75
N SER A 94 6.65 3.76 21.14
CA SER A 94 6.37 3.99 19.73
C SER A 94 5.91 5.43 19.49
N ARG A 95 6.55 6.11 18.53
CA ARG A 95 6.20 7.45 18.06
C ARG A 95 5.86 7.38 16.57
N VAL A 96 4.76 8.03 16.18
CA VAL A 96 4.33 8.12 14.78
C VAL A 96 4.48 9.55 14.30
N ARG A 97 5.14 9.73 13.15
CA ARG A 97 5.21 11.00 12.44
C ARG A 97 4.49 10.87 11.11
N ASN A 98 3.44 11.67 10.91
CA ASN A 98 2.75 11.76 9.63
C ASN A 98 3.51 12.74 8.74
N LEU A 99 3.86 12.30 7.54
CA LEU A 99 4.62 13.04 6.56
C LEU A 99 3.87 13.03 5.23
N THR A 100 3.85 14.18 4.57
CA THR A 100 3.59 14.23 3.13
C THR A 100 4.70 13.51 2.36
N MET A 101 4.42 13.13 1.11
CA MET A 101 5.46 12.51 0.27
C MET A 101 6.67 13.41 0.04
N ASN A 102 6.48 14.74 0.03
CA ASN A 102 7.57 15.69 -0.10
C ASN A 102 8.47 15.69 1.14
N GLU A 103 7.89 15.82 2.33
CA GLU A 103 8.65 15.74 3.60
C GLU A 103 9.36 14.39 3.76
N TYR A 104 8.72 13.30 3.32
CA TYR A 104 9.32 11.98 3.30
C TYR A 104 10.57 11.92 2.40
N ARG A 105 10.50 12.49 1.20
CA ARG A 105 11.64 12.54 0.25
C ARG A 105 12.79 13.37 0.80
N GLU A 106 12.50 14.55 1.36
CA GLU A 106 13.53 15.38 2.01
C GLU A 106 14.22 14.66 3.17
N LEU A 107 13.45 13.94 4.00
CA LEU A 107 14.01 13.15 5.10
C LEU A 107 14.90 12.00 4.59
N LYS A 108 14.49 11.34 3.50
CA LYS A 108 15.25 10.26 2.85
C LYS A 108 16.58 10.77 2.29
N ASP A 109 16.59 11.97 1.70
CA ASP A 109 17.81 12.58 1.16
C ASP A 109 18.77 12.99 2.27
N LYS A 110 18.27 13.59 3.36
CA LYS A 110 19.08 13.93 4.55
C LYS A 110 19.72 12.72 5.23
N ARG A 111 19.12 11.53 5.12
CA ARG A 111 19.66 10.27 5.70
C ARG A 111 20.70 9.59 4.80
N LYS A 112 20.80 9.99 3.52
CA LYS A 112 21.77 9.45 2.56
C LYS A 112 23.04 10.30 2.47
N ALA A 113 22.96 11.58 2.83
CA ALA A 113 24.09 12.48 3.00
C ALA A 113 24.82 12.19 4.32
#